data_AF-A0A821ETM7-F1
#
_entry.id   AF-A0A821ETM7-F1
#
_cell.length_a   1.000
_cell.length_b   1.000
_cell.length_c   1.000
_cell.angle_alpha   90.00
_cell.angle_beta   90.00
_cell.angle_gamma   90.00
#
_symmetry.space_group_name_H-M   'P 1'
#
loop_
_entity.id
_entity.type
_entity.pdbx_description
1 polymer ?
#
loop_
_entity_poly.entity_id
_entity_poly.type
_entity_poly.pdbx_seq_one_letter_code
_entity_poly.pdbx_strand_id
1 'polypeptide(L)'
;LKRTSSRSTTTKALNTINSIDTQRANLLKEFGSSGLVILDLVKDVPVGSAIFIDNYFASTKLIKKLTQLGYRITCTLRSNRTEKCPISTEQEFSKKQRGYYESFITKDKTCIVVGWKDSKRVLLGSNHVGIEPKTKLKRWDKEKRCRVDLVAPQIINNYNKFMGGVDSMDMLIAFHPIPFKSKRWYSRIIWRILDVMIINSWIIRNSRLCGDDSYSSASHGKFRLFHFKSEIAKFLLTKPNLQILPTTTVSSSIDVYQSDEENEPPTKKLRGARSSVTDVTRYDNSNHWPLFISALNNTQRKNDNCSGKTYWQCSKCNVHLCLNSSKNCFDEYHTRK
;
A
#
# COMPACT_ATOMS: atom_id res chain seq x y z
N LEU A 1 -4.93 15.96 -51.73
CA LEU A 1 -3.85 16.27 -50.76
C LEU A 1 -4.37 16.12 -49.33
N LYS A 2 -4.16 14.96 -48.66
CA LYS A 2 -4.26 14.72 -47.19
C LYS A 2 -4.29 13.21 -46.85
N ARG A 3 -3.28 12.45 -47.29
CA ARG A 3 -3.11 11.03 -46.87
C ARG A 3 -1.67 10.65 -46.52
N THR A 4 -0.76 11.61 -46.50
CA THR A 4 0.68 11.39 -46.32
C THR A 4 1.22 11.77 -44.93
N SER A 5 0.46 12.46 -44.07
CA SER A 5 0.96 12.86 -42.74
C SER A 5 0.75 11.82 -41.63
N SER A 6 -0.26 10.94 -41.73
CA SER A 6 -0.57 9.95 -40.68
C SER A 6 0.41 8.77 -40.63
N ARG A 7 0.93 8.33 -41.78
CA ARG A 7 1.85 7.17 -41.86
C ARG A 7 3.22 7.45 -41.25
N SER A 8 3.67 8.70 -41.32
CA SER A 8 4.94 9.23 -40.77
C SER A 8 4.94 9.29 -39.24
N THR A 9 3.84 9.72 -38.63
CA THR A 9 3.66 9.76 -37.18
C THR A 9 3.62 8.37 -36.56
N THR A 10 2.98 7.40 -37.20
CA THR A 10 2.90 6.02 -36.71
C THR A 10 4.25 5.30 -36.78
N THR A 11 5.04 5.51 -37.84
CA THR A 11 6.41 4.95 -37.93
C THR A 11 7.36 5.57 -36.91
N LYS A 12 7.25 6.88 -36.64
CA LYS A 12 8.02 7.52 -35.57
C LYS A 12 7.67 6.96 -34.20
N ALA A 13 6.38 6.81 -33.88
CA ALA A 13 5.93 6.24 -32.61
C ALA A 13 6.40 4.78 -32.42
N LEU A 14 6.27 3.94 -33.44
CA LEU A 14 6.78 2.55 -33.42
C LEU A 14 8.30 2.48 -33.25
N ASN A 15 9.05 3.36 -33.91
CA ASN A 15 10.50 3.42 -33.77
C ASN A 15 10.92 3.90 -32.37
N THR A 16 10.17 4.83 -31.77
CA THR A 16 10.39 5.27 -30.38
C THR A 16 10.08 4.16 -29.38
N ILE A 17 8.98 3.41 -29.55
CA ILE A 17 8.63 2.27 -28.70
C ILE A 17 9.69 1.18 -28.78
N ASN A 18 10.10 0.79 -29.99
CA ASN A 18 11.15 -0.20 -30.22
C ASN A 18 12.50 0.24 -29.60
N SER A 19 12.82 1.54 -29.67
CA SER A 19 14.03 2.09 -29.04
C SER A 19 13.98 2.02 -27.51
N ILE A 20 12.84 2.35 -26.90
CA ILE A 20 12.63 2.28 -25.44
C ILE A 20 12.71 0.82 -24.96
N ASP A 21 12.10 -0.11 -25.67
CA ASP A 21 12.13 -1.54 -25.33
C ASP A 21 13.54 -2.10 -25.44
N THR A 22 14.29 -1.68 -26.47
CA THR A 22 15.71 -2.06 -26.63
C THR A 22 16.55 -1.52 -25.48
N GLN A 23 16.34 -0.26 -25.08
CA GLN A 23 17.05 0.35 -23.96
C GLN A 23 16.71 -0.35 -22.64
N ARG A 24 15.44 -0.68 -22.41
CA ARG A 24 14.98 -1.40 -21.21
C ARG A 24 15.57 -2.81 -21.15
N ALA A 25 15.65 -3.51 -22.29
CA ALA A 25 16.28 -4.82 -22.38
C ALA A 25 17.78 -4.77 -22.06
N ASN A 26 18.48 -3.72 -22.51
CA ASN A 26 19.90 -3.52 -22.19
C ASN A 26 20.12 -3.25 -20.69
N LEU A 27 19.30 -2.39 -20.09
CA LEU A 27 19.35 -2.12 -18.65
C LEU A 27 19.04 -3.39 -17.83
N LEU A 28 18.10 -4.21 -18.29
CA LEU A 28 17.79 -5.50 -17.64
C LEU A 28 18.99 -6.46 -17.68
N LYS A 29 19.72 -6.52 -18.80
CA LYS A 29 20.94 -7.33 -18.91
C LYS A 29 22.06 -6.83 -18.00
N GLU A 30 22.19 -5.51 -17.86
CA GLU A 30 23.29 -4.89 -17.11
C GLU A 30 23.08 -4.91 -15.59
N PHE A 31 21.88 -4.57 -15.13
CA PHE A 31 21.55 -4.38 -13.71
C PHE A 31 20.64 -5.46 -13.12
N GLY A 32 20.09 -6.34 -13.95
CA GLY A 32 19.10 -7.33 -13.56
C GLY A 32 17.74 -6.72 -13.23
N SER A 33 16.76 -7.58 -12.97
CA SER A 33 15.39 -7.16 -12.63
C SER A 33 15.34 -6.30 -11.38
N SER A 34 16.12 -6.64 -10.35
CA SER A 34 16.15 -5.91 -9.08
C SER A 34 16.73 -4.51 -9.22
N GLY A 35 17.77 -4.33 -10.04
CA GLY A 35 18.34 -3.01 -10.30
C GLY A 35 17.42 -2.14 -11.16
N LEU A 36 16.72 -2.75 -12.11
CA LEU A 36 15.76 -2.04 -12.97
C LEU A 36 14.59 -1.45 -12.17
N VAL A 37 14.09 -2.16 -11.17
CA VAL A 37 13.04 -1.64 -10.26
C VAL A 37 13.48 -0.34 -9.60
N ILE A 38 14.72 -0.25 -9.12
CA ILE A 38 15.24 0.98 -8.52
C ILE A 38 15.35 2.10 -9.55
N LEU A 39 15.87 1.80 -10.74
CA LEU A 39 15.98 2.80 -11.81
C LEU A 39 14.61 3.33 -12.23
N ASP A 40 13.56 2.52 -12.17
CA ASP A 40 12.18 2.96 -12.42
C ASP A 40 11.63 3.81 -11.26
N LEU A 41 11.80 3.37 -10.00
CA LEU A 41 11.30 4.09 -8.82
C LEU A 41 11.94 5.47 -8.62
N VAL A 42 13.20 5.63 -9.05
CA VAL A 42 13.97 6.86 -8.83
C VAL A 42 13.65 7.94 -9.87
N LYS A 43 12.97 7.62 -10.98
CA LYS A 43 12.61 8.60 -12.02
C LYS A 43 11.78 9.76 -11.49
N ASP A 44 10.90 9.47 -10.54
CA ASP A 44 9.98 10.45 -9.95
C ASP A 44 10.55 11.13 -8.70
N VAL A 45 11.80 10.82 -8.33
CA VAL A 45 12.46 11.36 -7.15
C VAL A 45 13.32 12.58 -7.54
N PRO A 46 13.30 13.68 -6.78
CA PRO A 46 14.16 14.83 -7.08
C PRO A 46 15.65 14.46 -7.09
N VAL A 47 16.38 14.93 -8.11
CA VAL A 47 17.83 14.76 -8.22
C VAL A 47 18.53 15.38 -7.00
N GLY A 48 19.56 14.72 -6.48
CA GLY A 48 20.25 15.10 -5.24
C GLY A 48 19.67 14.48 -3.97
N SER A 49 18.53 13.79 -4.06
CA SER A 49 17.95 13.03 -2.95
C SER A 49 18.86 11.90 -2.48
N ALA A 50 18.79 11.59 -1.18
CA ALA A 50 19.46 10.44 -0.58
C ALA A 50 18.56 9.21 -0.57
N ILE A 51 19.00 8.14 -1.23
CA ILE A 51 18.27 6.91 -1.43
C ILE A 51 18.94 5.79 -0.63
N PHE A 52 18.13 5.06 0.13
CA PHE A 52 18.55 3.95 0.97
C PHE A 52 17.97 2.65 0.43
N ILE A 53 18.82 1.66 0.17
CA ILE A 53 18.42 0.44 -0.54
C ILE A 53 18.89 -0.81 0.20
N ASP A 54 18.02 -1.82 0.28
CA ASP A 54 18.35 -3.12 0.83
C ASP A 54 19.18 -4.00 -0.15
N ASN A 55 19.84 -5.01 0.40
CA ASN A 55 20.78 -5.89 -0.28
C ASN A 55 20.21 -6.63 -1.49
N TYR A 56 18.88 -6.82 -1.53
CA TYR A 56 18.22 -7.52 -2.64
C TYR A 56 18.31 -6.72 -3.94
N PHE A 57 18.26 -5.39 -3.87
CA PHE A 57 18.28 -4.51 -5.04
C PHE A 57 19.67 -3.95 -5.35
N ALA A 58 20.56 -3.95 -4.36
CA ALA A 58 21.85 -3.30 -4.47
C ALA A 58 22.89 -4.09 -5.30
N SER A 59 23.72 -3.34 -6.02
CA SER A 59 24.95 -3.79 -6.68
C SER A 59 25.92 -2.60 -6.86
N THR A 60 27.22 -2.87 -7.02
CA THR A 60 28.22 -1.81 -7.25
C THR A 60 27.98 -1.07 -8.57
N LYS A 61 27.57 -1.79 -9.64
CA LYS A 61 27.16 -1.20 -10.92
C LYS A 61 26.03 -0.20 -10.75
N LEU A 62 25.00 -0.58 -10.00
CA LEU A 62 23.84 0.28 -9.75
C LEU A 62 24.24 1.56 -9.01
N ILE A 63 25.14 1.47 -8.02
CA ILE A 63 25.67 2.65 -7.32
C ILE A 63 26.33 3.61 -8.31
N LYS A 64 27.22 3.11 -9.18
CA LYS A 64 27.87 3.95 -10.20
C LYS A 64 26.87 4.63 -11.12
N LYS A 65 25.83 3.90 -11.57
CA LYS A 65 24.79 4.45 -12.43
C LYS A 65 23.99 5.55 -11.73
N LEU A 66 23.60 5.34 -10.47
CA LEU A 66 22.85 6.34 -9.70
C LEU A 66 23.70 7.57 -9.37
N THR A 67 25.01 7.41 -9.17
CA THR A 67 25.94 8.54 -9.07
C THR A 67 25.95 9.38 -10.35
N GLN A 68 25.99 8.74 -11.53
CA GLN A 68 25.93 9.46 -12.81
C GLN A 68 24.60 10.22 -13.01
N LEU A 69 23.51 9.70 -12.43
CA LEU A 69 22.20 10.36 -12.45
C LEU A 69 22.05 11.47 -11.39
N GLY A 70 23.09 11.72 -10.58
CA GLY A 70 23.09 12.79 -9.57
C GLY A 70 22.41 12.41 -8.24
N TYR A 71 22.18 11.13 -7.98
CA TYR A 71 21.59 10.67 -6.72
C TYR A 71 22.65 10.32 -5.68
N ARG A 72 22.30 10.54 -4.42
CA ARG A 72 23.09 10.07 -3.26
C ARG A 72 22.53 8.71 -2.86
N ILE A 73 23.36 7.68 -2.81
CA ILE A 73 22.93 6.32 -2.44
C ILE A 73 23.73 5.77 -1.26
N THR A 74 23.03 5.06 -0.38
CA THR A 74 23.61 4.17 0.63
C THR A 74 22.85 2.85 0.60
N CYS A 75 23.55 1.72 0.57
CA CYS A 75 22.90 0.42 0.51
C CYS A 75 23.69 -0.67 1.22
N THR A 76 23.02 -1.74 1.61
CA THR A 76 23.70 -2.98 2.01
C THR A 76 24.02 -3.80 0.77
N LEU A 77 25.16 -4.51 0.76
CA LEU A 77 25.63 -5.28 -0.38
C LEU A 77 25.76 -6.75 -0.03
N ARG A 78 25.46 -7.63 -1.00
CA ARG A 78 25.76 -9.06 -0.89
C ARG A 78 27.18 -9.32 -1.41
N SER A 79 27.87 -10.26 -0.76
CA SER A 79 29.26 -10.64 -1.10
C SER A 79 29.44 -11.02 -2.57
N ASN A 80 28.42 -11.60 -3.20
CA ASN A 80 28.45 -12.02 -4.61
C ASN A 80 28.18 -10.88 -5.61
N ARG A 81 27.94 -9.64 -5.15
CA ARG A 81 27.55 -8.49 -5.99
C ARG A 81 28.52 -7.30 -5.88
N THR A 82 29.76 -7.54 -5.44
CA THR A 82 30.78 -6.51 -5.18
C THR A 82 31.87 -6.42 -6.25
N GLU A 83 31.71 -7.05 -7.43
CA GLU A 83 32.66 -6.98 -8.55
C GLU A 83 34.13 -7.17 -8.16
N LYS A 84 34.43 -8.17 -7.33
CA LYS A 84 35.78 -8.47 -6.82
C LYS A 84 36.40 -7.36 -5.95
N CYS A 85 35.57 -6.64 -5.20
CA CYS A 85 36.04 -5.71 -4.17
C CYS A 85 37.00 -6.42 -3.17
N PRO A 86 38.19 -5.87 -2.89
CA PRO A 86 39.21 -6.50 -2.04
C PRO A 86 38.92 -6.32 -0.54
N ILE A 87 37.69 -6.59 -0.12
CA ILE A 87 37.33 -6.61 1.31
C ILE A 87 37.43 -8.06 1.80
N SER A 88 38.10 -8.26 2.94
CA SER A 88 38.34 -9.57 3.54
C SER A 88 37.07 -10.40 3.68
N THR A 89 37.17 -11.71 3.45
CA THR A 89 36.03 -12.63 3.39
C THR A 89 35.28 -12.75 4.72
N GLU A 90 34.09 -13.36 4.71
CA GLU A 90 33.32 -13.58 5.93
C GLU A 90 34.06 -14.46 6.96
N GLN A 91 34.90 -15.38 6.49
CA GLN A 91 35.75 -16.24 7.33
C GLN A 91 36.90 -15.47 7.99
N GLU A 92 37.44 -14.44 7.33
CA GLU A 92 38.44 -13.57 7.94
C GLU A 92 37.79 -12.65 8.98
N PHE A 93 36.62 -12.09 8.64
CA PHE A 93 35.83 -11.27 9.57
C PHE A 93 35.33 -12.05 10.79
N SER A 94 35.11 -13.36 10.68
CA SER A 94 34.70 -14.17 11.84
C SER A 94 35.81 -14.31 12.89
N LYS A 95 37.08 -14.23 12.48
CA LYS A 95 38.25 -14.27 13.38
C LYS A 95 38.56 -12.91 14.02
N LYS A 96 38.00 -11.82 13.50
CA LYS A 96 38.21 -10.46 14.00
C LYS A 96 37.23 -10.12 15.13
N GLN A 97 37.64 -9.17 15.97
CA GLN A 97 36.78 -8.67 17.04
C GLN A 97 35.55 -7.93 16.50
N ARG A 98 34.46 -7.98 17.26
CA ARG A 98 33.23 -7.22 16.98
C ARG A 98 33.55 -5.71 16.97
N GLY A 99 33.03 -5.00 15.97
CA GLY A 99 33.34 -3.59 15.71
C GLY A 99 34.49 -3.37 14.71
N TYR A 100 35.23 -4.42 14.32
CA TYR A 100 36.23 -4.32 13.25
C TYR A 100 35.59 -3.87 11.93
N TYR A 101 36.27 -3.00 11.19
CA TYR A 101 35.83 -2.57 9.87
C TYR A 101 37.00 -2.47 8.89
N GLU A 102 36.67 -2.65 7.62
CA GLU A 102 37.54 -2.40 6.47
C GLU A 102 36.79 -1.54 5.47
N SER A 103 37.53 -0.73 4.75
CA SER A 103 36.97 0.14 3.71
C SER A 103 37.77 0.03 2.44
N PHE A 104 37.07 -0.01 1.32
CA PHE A 104 37.63 0.07 -0.01
C PHE A 104 36.97 1.19 -0.79
N ILE A 105 37.77 2.05 -1.40
CA ILE A 105 37.28 3.09 -2.30
C ILE A 105 37.62 2.66 -3.72
N THR A 106 36.63 2.72 -4.60
CA THR A 106 36.81 2.40 -6.02
C THR A 106 37.85 3.35 -6.63
N LYS A 107 38.64 2.89 -7.62
CA LYS A 107 39.65 3.73 -8.31
C LYS A 107 39.09 5.06 -8.81
N ASP A 108 37.87 5.03 -9.33
CA ASP A 108 37.13 6.21 -9.83
C ASP A 108 36.70 7.18 -8.71
N LYS A 109 36.94 6.85 -7.44
CA LYS A 109 36.51 7.57 -6.23
C LYS A 109 35.00 7.84 -6.14
N THR A 110 34.20 7.13 -6.94
CA THR A 110 32.73 7.30 -7.02
C THR A 110 31.96 6.53 -5.96
N CYS A 111 32.57 5.50 -5.36
CA CYS A 111 31.90 4.60 -4.43
C CYS A 111 32.89 4.09 -3.37
N ILE A 112 32.47 4.18 -2.12
CA ILE A 112 33.09 3.52 -0.98
C ILE A 112 32.28 2.28 -0.60
N VAL A 113 32.99 1.17 -0.39
CA VAL A 113 32.44 -0.07 0.16
C VAL A 113 33.06 -0.27 1.54
N VAL A 114 32.24 -0.52 2.55
CA VAL A 114 32.67 -0.75 3.93
C VAL A 114 32.20 -2.12 4.38
N GLY A 115 33.13 -2.95 4.85
CA GLY A 115 32.82 -4.16 5.60
C GLY A 115 32.89 -3.86 7.09
N TRP A 116 31.83 -4.18 7.84
CA TRP A 116 31.79 -4.00 9.30
C TRP A 116 31.38 -5.32 9.98
N LYS A 117 32.08 -5.65 11.06
CA LYS A 117 31.81 -6.83 11.89
C LYS A 117 30.84 -6.45 13.01
N ASP A 118 29.56 -6.79 12.85
CA ASP A 118 28.66 -6.92 14.00
C ASP A 118 28.74 -8.37 14.52
N SER A 119 27.63 -9.09 14.66
CA SER A 119 27.66 -10.54 14.86
C SER A 119 28.22 -11.27 13.63
N LYS A 120 27.84 -10.81 12.43
CA LYS A 120 28.36 -11.27 11.14
C LYS A 120 28.92 -10.09 10.35
N ARG A 121 29.65 -10.39 9.27
CA ARG A 121 30.15 -9.35 8.36
C ARG A 121 28.97 -8.73 7.62
N VAL A 122 28.87 -7.40 7.68
CA VAL A 122 27.90 -6.61 6.90
C VAL A 122 28.69 -5.77 5.90
N LEU A 123 28.28 -5.80 4.64
CA LEU A 123 28.87 -4.96 3.59
C LEU A 123 27.89 -3.83 3.27
N LEU A 124 28.39 -2.60 3.22
CA LEU A 124 27.64 -1.43 2.78
C LEU A 124 28.38 -0.73 1.66
N GLY A 125 27.64 -0.14 0.74
CA GLY A 125 28.15 0.73 -0.31
C GLY A 125 27.51 2.12 -0.20
N SER A 126 28.29 3.17 -0.47
CA SER A 126 27.77 4.52 -0.61
C SER A 126 28.62 5.36 -1.56
N ASN A 127 28.02 6.39 -2.15
CA ASN A 127 28.72 7.39 -2.96
C ASN A 127 28.88 8.76 -2.28
N HIS A 128 28.29 8.95 -1.08
CA HIS A 128 28.24 10.26 -0.42
C HIS A 128 28.56 10.21 1.08
N VAL A 129 28.48 9.05 1.72
CA VAL A 129 28.85 8.88 3.13
C VAL A 129 30.06 8.00 3.27
N GLY A 130 31.06 8.51 3.99
CA GLY A 130 32.29 7.79 4.31
C GLY A 130 32.28 7.12 5.69
N ILE A 131 33.48 6.97 6.24
CA ILE A 131 33.73 6.27 7.52
C ILE A 131 33.62 7.23 8.70
N GLU A 132 34.09 8.46 8.53
CA GLU A 132 34.12 9.48 9.58
C GLU A 132 32.84 10.34 9.60
N PRO A 133 32.41 10.84 10.78
CA PRO A 133 32.95 10.55 12.11
C PRO A 133 32.53 9.17 12.65
N LYS A 134 33.44 8.49 13.33
CA LYS A 134 33.09 7.24 14.04
C LYS A 134 32.15 7.50 15.20
N THR A 135 31.07 6.73 15.28
CA THR A 135 30.05 6.85 16.34
C THR A 135 30.00 5.58 17.17
N LYS A 136 29.72 5.69 18.48
CA LYS A 136 29.45 4.53 19.34
C LYS A 136 27.98 4.12 19.19
N LEU A 137 27.74 2.88 18.80
CA LEU A 137 26.40 2.27 18.75
C LEU A 137 26.23 1.27 19.89
N LYS A 138 25.17 1.45 20.68
CA LYS A 138 24.74 0.47 21.68
C LYS A 138 24.14 -0.74 20.99
N ARG A 139 24.81 -1.89 21.09
CA ARG A 139 24.32 -3.16 20.51
C ARG A 139 24.20 -4.21 21.60
N TRP A 140 23.14 -5.02 21.51
CA TRP A 140 22.98 -6.17 22.39
C TRP A 140 24.05 -7.20 22.08
N ASP A 141 24.68 -7.71 23.12
CA ASP A 141 25.58 -8.85 23.05
C ASP A 141 24.92 -10.06 23.69
N LYS A 142 24.80 -11.15 22.93
CA LYS A 142 24.15 -12.38 23.40
C LYS A 142 25.00 -13.10 24.43
N GLU A 143 26.32 -13.03 24.32
CA GLU A 143 27.25 -13.73 25.23
C GLU A 143 27.30 -13.03 26.57
N LYS A 144 27.46 -11.69 26.55
CA LYS A 144 27.53 -10.88 27.77
C LYS A 144 26.17 -10.51 28.36
N ARG A 145 25.08 -10.83 27.63
CA ARG A 145 23.68 -10.50 27.97
C ARG A 145 23.49 -9.03 28.38
N CYS A 146 24.25 -8.13 27.76
CA CYS A 146 24.23 -6.71 28.06
C CYS A 146 24.38 -5.89 26.78
N ARG A 147 24.12 -4.58 26.86
CA ARG A 147 24.36 -3.65 25.75
C ARG A 147 25.81 -3.20 25.81
N VAL A 148 26.55 -3.43 24.73
CA VAL A 148 27.95 -3.05 24.57
C VAL A 148 28.04 -1.89 23.58
N ASP A 149 28.91 -0.93 23.86
CA ASP A 149 29.22 0.16 22.94
C ASP A 149 30.20 -0.33 21.87
N LEU A 150 29.76 -0.33 20.62
CA LEU A 150 30.58 -0.69 19.47
C LEU A 150 30.90 0.55 18.64
N VAL A 151 32.16 0.69 18.24
CA VAL A 151 32.55 1.72 17.28
C VAL A 151 32.00 1.32 15.91
N ALA A 152 31.22 2.21 15.32
CA ALA A 152 30.61 2.03 14.01
C ALA A 152 31.00 3.20 13.08
N PRO A 153 31.41 2.91 11.85
CA PRO A 153 31.57 3.90 10.80
C PRO A 153 30.28 4.70 10.54
N GLN A 154 30.41 5.95 10.10
CA GLN A 154 29.26 6.83 9.86
C GLN A 154 28.27 6.27 8.84
N ILE A 155 28.75 5.57 7.81
CA ILE A 155 27.89 4.86 6.84
C ILE A 155 26.89 3.89 7.51
N ILE A 156 27.30 3.19 8.58
CA ILE A 156 26.43 2.26 9.32
C ILE A 156 25.34 3.03 10.05
N ASN A 157 25.72 4.12 10.70
CA ASN A 157 24.78 4.97 11.43
C ASN A 157 23.75 5.60 10.48
N ASN A 158 24.23 6.13 9.35
CA ASN A 158 23.37 6.72 8.33
C ASN A 158 22.39 5.69 7.76
N TYR A 159 22.86 4.48 7.44
CA TYR A 159 21.97 3.43 6.95
C TYR A 159 20.91 3.03 7.98
N ASN A 160 21.31 2.75 9.23
CA ASN A 160 20.36 2.35 10.28
C ASN A 160 19.30 3.42 10.57
N LYS A 161 19.63 4.71 10.41
CA LYS A 161 18.71 5.83 10.63
C LYS A 161 17.58 5.87 9.60
N PHE A 162 17.87 5.52 8.34
CA PHE A 162 16.93 5.75 7.23
C PHE A 162 16.39 4.48 6.56
N MET A 163 16.99 3.30 6.81
CA MET A 163 16.55 2.04 6.19
C MET A 163 15.08 1.66 6.50
N GLY A 164 14.55 2.10 7.65
CA GLY A 164 13.22 1.71 8.13
C GLY A 164 12.04 2.46 7.51
N GLY A 165 12.24 3.25 6.46
CA GLY A 165 11.16 4.04 5.84
C GLY A 165 10.01 3.17 5.32
N VAL A 166 10.33 2.09 4.60
CA VAL A 166 9.33 1.16 4.06
C VAL A 166 8.69 0.34 5.18
N ASP A 167 9.49 -0.18 6.11
CA ASP A 167 8.99 -0.96 7.26
C ASP A 167 8.04 -0.15 8.15
N SER A 168 8.28 1.16 8.27
CA SER A 168 7.38 2.07 9.01
C SER A 168 5.99 2.12 8.39
N MET A 169 5.91 2.12 7.06
CA MET A 169 4.64 2.08 6.33
C MET A 169 3.91 0.75 6.57
N ASP A 170 4.61 -0.37 6.43
CA ASP A 170 4.04 -1.70 6.67
C ASP A 170 3.58 -1.86 8.12
N MET A 171 4.32 -1.31 9.08
CA MET A 171 3.94 -1.26 10.49
C MET A 171 2.64 -0.47 10.70
N LEU A 172 2.50 0.71 10.08
CA LEU A 172 1.27 1.52 10.18
C LEU A 172 0.05 0.80 9.59
N ILE A 173 0.24 0.06 8.50
CA ILE A 173 -0.81 -0.80 7.91
C ILE A 173 -1.17 -1.92 8.89
N ALA A 174 -0.19 -2.57 9.50
CA ALA A 174 -0.39 -3.69 10.42
C ALA A 174 -1.06 -3.29 11.74
N PHE A 175 -0.90 -2.05 12.22
CA PHE A 175 -1.55 -1.57 13.44
C PHE A 175 -3.07 -1.42 13.30
N HIS A 176 -3.54 -0.99 12.13
CA HIS A 176 -4.95 -0.75 11.88
C HIS A 176 -5.38 -1.37 10.53
N PRO A 177 -5.33 -2.70 10.40
CA PRO A 177 -5.64 -3.37 9.15
C PRO A 177 -7.14 -3.27 8.85
N ILE A 178 -7.49 -3.09 7.59
CA ILE A 178 -8.88 -3.18 7.14
C ILE A 178 -9.23 -4.68 7.03
N PRO A 179 -10.15 -5.22 7.85
CA PRO A 179 -10.46 -6.63 7.86
C PRO A 179 -11.28 -7.00 6.61
N PHE A 180 -10.60 -7.36 5.52
CA PHE A 180 -11.23 -7.81 4.29
C PHE A 180 -10.75 -9.20 3.90
N LYS A 181 -11.68 -10.15 3.79
CA LYS A 181 -11.40 -11.52 3.34
C LYS A 181 -11.99 -11.73 1.96
N SER A 182 -11.12 -12.02 0.99
CA SER A 182 -11.53 -12.35 -0.37
C SER A 182 -10.61 -13.40 -0.96
N LYS A 183 -11.20 -14.29 -1.77
CA LYS A 183 -10.47 -15.30 -2.56
C LYS A 183 -9.86 -14.71 -3.84
N ARG A 184 -10.33 -13.53 -4.27
CA ARG A 184 -9.85 -12.85 -5.49
C ARG A 184 -8.54 -12.12 -5.18
N TRP A 185 -7.43 -12.54 -5.79
CA TRP A 185 -6.10 -11.98 -5.51
C TRP A 185 -6.02 -10.47 -5.72
N TYR A 186 -6.64 -9.94 -6.78
CA TYR A 186 -6.60 -8.51 -7.13
C TYR A 186 -7.24 -7.62 -6.06
N SER A 187 -8.22 -8.14 -5.32
CA SER A 187 -8.86 -7.37 -4.26
C SER A 187 -7.86 -6.99 -3.16
N ARG A 188 -6.85 -7.83 -2.87
CA ARG A 188 -5.80 -7.52 -1.90
C ARG A 188 -4.96 -6.31 -2.34
N ILE A 189 -4.74 -6.15 -3.64
CA ILE A 189 -4.01 -5.00 -4.22
C ILE A 189 -4.83 -3.73 -4.03
N ILE A 190 -6.12 -3.76 -4.39
CA ILE A 190 -7.02 -2.60 -4.24
C ILE A 190 -7.04 -2.12 -2.78
N TRP A 191 -7.21 -3.04 -1.83
CA TRP A 191 -7.21 -2.67 -0.40
C TRP A 191 -5.87 -2.16 0.08
N ARG A 192 -4.76 -2.72 -0.42
CA ARG A 192 -3.42 -2.19 -0.10
C ARG A 192 -3.25 -0.76 -0.62
N ILE A 193 -3.73 -0.46 -1.83
CA ILE A 193 -3.69 0.90 -2.37
C ILE A 193 -4.50 1.86 -1.48
N LEU A 194 -5.69 1.47 -1.05
CA LEU A 194 -6.51 2.28 -0.14
C LEU A 194 -5.81 2.53 1.21
N ASP A 195 -5.19 1.52 1.80
CA ASP A 195 -4.40 1.69 3.04
C ASP A 195 -3.27 2.71 2.82
N VAL A 196 -2.55 2.61 1.69
CA VAL A 196 -1.47 3.54 1.34
C VAL A 196 -1.99 4.97 1.16
N MET A 197 -3.11 5.14 0.45
CA MET A 197 -3.74 6.45 0.25
C MET A 197 -4.17 7.09 1.57
N ILE A 198 -4.79 6.32 2.47
CA ILE A 198 -5.23 6.81 3.77
C ILE A 198 -4.03 7.23 4.62
N ILE A 199 -2.97 6.42 4.68
CA ILE A 199 -1.78 6.75 5.45
C ILE A 199 -1.06 7.97 4.86
N ASN A 200 -0.92 8.07 3.54
CA ASN A 200 -0.34 9.25 2.89
C ASN A 200 -1.15 10.52 3.19
N SER A 201 -2.48 10.43 3.14
CA SER A 201 -3.38 11.54 3.51
C SER A 201 -3.23 11.95 4.97
N TRP A 202 -3.07 10.97 5.86
CA TRP A 202 -2.81 11.20 7.29
C TRP A 202 -1.47 11.89 7.53
N ILE A 203 -0.41 11.47 6.84
CA ILE A 203 0.93 12.09 6.90
C ILE A 203 0.84 13.54 6.44
N ILE A 204 0.20 13.82 5.30
CA ILE A 204 0.05 15.17 4.75
C ILE A 204 -0.76 16.07 5.69
N ARG A 205 -1.84 15.56 6.28
CA ARG A 205 -2.64 16.31 7.26
C ARG A 205 -1.79 16.69 8.47
N ASN A 206 -1.07 15.74 9.04
CA ASN A 206 -0.26 15.98 10.22
C ASN A 206 0.96 16.86 9.94
N SER A 207 1.54 16.81 8.75
CA SER A 207 2.65 17.70 8.39
C SER A 207 2.20 19.16 8.20
N ARG A 208 1.02 19.39 7.62
CA ARG A 208 0.45 20.73 7.43
C ARG A 208 0.00 21.37 8.76
N LEU A 209 -0.68 20.61 9.62
CA LEU A 209 -1.21 21.13 10.88
C LEU A 209 -0.12 21.36 11.96
N CYS A 210 1.05 20.76 11.82
CA CYS A 210 2.19 21.03 12.71
C CYS A 210 3.10 22.17 12.23
N GLY A 211 2.85 22.76 11.05
CA GLY A 211 3.66 23.84 10.48
C GLY A 211 3.09 25.25 10.71
N ASP A 212 1.84 25.37 11.14
CA ASP A 212 1.21 26.65 11.51
C ASP A 212 1.32 26.84 13.03
N ASP A 213 2.36 27.56 13.46
CA ASP A 213 2.56 28.00 14.85
C ASP A 213 1.43 28.95 15.36
N SER A 214 0.43 29.25 14.54
CA SER A 214 -0.68 30.15 14.85
C SER A 214 -1.91 29.47 15.49
N TYR A 215 -1.96 28.13 15.57
CA TYR A 215 -3.04 27.39 16.26
C TYR A 215 -2.51 26.50 17.40
N SER A 216 -1.66 27.09 18.22
CA SER A 216 -1.23 26.55 19.51
C SER A 216 -2.35 26.66 20.56
N SER A 217 -3.44 25.89 20.44
CA SER A 217 -4.46 25.72 21.52
C SER A 217 -5.41 24.52 21.34
N ALA A 218 -4.92 23.38 20.86
CA ALA A 218 -5.54 22.10 21.18
C ALA A 218 -4.45 21.11 21.59
N SER A 219 -4.33 20.92 22.90
CA SER A 219 -3.40 20.03 23.63
C SER A 219 -3.59 18.53 23.34
N HIS A 220 -4.19 18.16 22.21
CA HIS A 220 -4.28 16.77 21.77
C HIS A 220 -3.20 16.55 20.72
N GLY A 221 -2.09 15.92 21.14
CA GLY A 221 -0.96 15.60 20.26
C GLY A 221 -1.36 14.93 18.94
N LYS A 222 -0.44 14.92 17.96
CA LYS A 222 -0.58 14.39 16.59
C LYS A 222 -1.82 13.53 16.38
N PHE A 223 -2.74 13.99 15.54
CA PHE A 223 -4.01 13.30 15.27
C PHE A 223 -3.73 11.83 14.96
N ARG A 224 -4.20 10.91 15.81
CA ARG A 224 -3.81 9.50 15.72
C ARG A 224 -4.43 8.84 14.48
N LEU A 225 -3.70 7.92 13.85
CA LEU A 225 -4.13 7.24 12.63
C LEU A 225 -5.50 6.57 12.78
N PHE A 226 -5.78 5.96 13.94
CA PHE A 226 -7.08 5.37 14.26
C PHE A 226 -8.26 6.37 14.16
N HIS A 227 -8.11 7.56 14.74
CA HIS A 227 -9.14 8.59 14.69
C HIS A 227 -9.32 9.10 13.26
N PHE A 228 -8.23 9.23 12.50
CA PHE A 228 -8.29 9.60 11.09
C PHE A 228 -9.05 8.58 10.24
N LYS A 229 -8.79 7.29 10.41
CA LYS A 229 -9.58 6.24 9.76
C LYS A 229 -11.06 6.30 10.16
N SER A 230 -11.34 6.56 11.45
CA SER A 230 -12.70 6.66 11.97
C SER A 230 -13.49 7.82 11.37
N GLU A 231 -12.87 9.00 11.23
CA GLU A 231 -13.51 10.17 10.61
C GLU A 231 -13.77 9.96 9.12
N ILE A 232 -12.84 9.33 8.39
CA ILE A 232 -13.07 8.92 6.99
C ILE A 232 -14.28 7.98 6.90
N ALA A 233 -14.35 6.97 7.78
CA ALA A 233 -15.47 6.04 7.80
C ALA A 233 -16.81 6.75 8.07
N LYS A 234 -16.87 7.63 9.08
CA LYS A 234 -18.06 8.44 9.36
C LYS A 234 -18.47 9.30 8.17
N PHE A 235 -17.52 9.98 7.53
CA PHE A 235 -17.78 10.82 6.36
C PHE A 235 -18.36 10.00 5.20
N LEU A 236 -17.78 8.84 4.91
CA LEU A 236 -18.27 7.94 3.85
C LEU A 236 -19.64 7.34 4.17
N LEU A 237 -19.97 7.11 5.44
CA LEU A 237 -21.27 6.60 5.87
C LEU A 237 -22.37 7.67 5.90
N THR A 238 -22.02 8.94 6.15
CA THR A 238 -22.98 10.06 6.29
C THR A 238 -23.30 10.77 4.97
N LYS A 239 -22.47 10.63 3.94
CA LYS A 239 -22.74 11.20 2.61
C LYS A 239 -23.03 10.10 1.57
N PRO A 240 -24.30 9.87 1.18
CA PRO A 240 -24.62 8.92 0.11
C PRO A 240 -24.41 9.46 -1.32
N ASN A 241 -24.12 10.75 -1.51
CA ASN A 241 -23.95 11.34 -2.84
C ASN A 241 -22.56 11.96 -3.01
N LEU A 242 -21.56 11.12 -3.29
CA LEU A 242 -20.39 11.60 -4.03
C LEU A 242 -20.93 12.06 -5.39
N GLN A 243 -20.87 13.37 -5.66
CA GLN A 243 -21.25 13.91 -6.96
C GLN A 243 -20.41 13.18 -8.01
N ILE A 244 -21.05 12.33 -8.80
CA ILE A 244 -20.45 11.73 -9.98
C ILE A 244 -20.19 12.92 -10.90
N LEU A 245 -18.93 13.37 -10.99
CA LEU A 245 -18.56 14.30 -12.05
C LEU A 245 -18.87 13.61 -13.38
N PRO A 246 -19.57 14.25 -14.33
CA PRO A 246 -19.78 13.68 -15.63
C PRO A 246 -18.42 13.54 -16.30
N THR A 247 -17.92 12.30 -16.41
CA THR A 247 -16.76 12.02 -17.25
C THR A 247 -17.17 12.34 -18.68
N THR A 248 -16.70 13.47 -19.21
CA THR A 248 -16.76 13.79 -20.63
C THR A 248 -16.19 12.61 -21.41
N THR A 249 -17.08 11.90 -22.09
CA THR A 249 -16.77 10.85 -23.06
C THR A 249 -15.97 11.49 -24.20
N VAL A 250 -14.65 11.32 -24.17
CA VAL A 250 -13.85 11.38 -25.39
C VAL A 250 -14.00 10.02 -26.05
N SER A 251 -14.78 9.99 -27.14
CA SER A 251 -14.82 8.85 -28.06
C SER A 251 -13.41 8.57 -28.57
N SER A 252 -12.80 7.51 -28.07
CA SER A 252 -11.66 6.86 -28.71
C SER A 252 -11.94 5.37 -28.72
N SER A 253 -12.30 4.91 -29.92
CA SER A 253 -12.32 3.53 -30.39
C SER A 253 -11.20 2.71 -29.77
N ILE A 254 -11.56 1.75 -28.94
CA ILE A 254 -10.67 0.70 -28.46
C ILE A 254 -11.28 -0.65 -28.83
N ASP A 255 -10.47 -1.44 -29.52
CA ASP A 255 -10.77 -2.72 -30.10
C ASP A 255 -11.28 -3.71 -29.05
N VAL A 256 -12.36 -4.39 -29.42
CA VAL A 256 -13.00 -5.45 -28.64
C VAL A 256 -12.06 -6.67 -28.65
N TYR A 257 -11.30 -6.84 -27.57
CA TYR A 257 -10.77 -8.16 -27.23
C TYR A 257 -11.91 -9.00 -26.65
N GLN A 258 -12.33 -10.02 -27.39
CA GLN A 258 -13.16 -11.11 -26.86
C GLN A 258 -12.38 -11.83 -25.75
N SER A 259 -12.91 -11.78 -24.53
CA SER A 259 -12.50 -12.65 -23.42
C SER A 259 -13.47 -13.81 -23.31
N ASP A 260 -12.93 -15.04 -23.33
CA ASP A 260 -13.67 -16.29 -23.24
C ASP A 260 -14.54 -16.38 -21.96
N GLU A 261 -15.85 -16.47 -22.16
CA GLU A 261 -16.91 -16.46 -21.14
C GLU A 261 -17.19 -17.83 -20.47
N GLU A 262 -16.33 -18.83 -20.63
CA GLU A 262 -16.69 -20.22 -20.26
C GLU A 262 -16.33 -20.67 -18.82
N ASN A 263 -16.00 -19.76 -17.89
CA ASN A 263 -15.68 -20.18 -16.51
C ASN A 263 -16.22 -19.27 -15.38
N GLU A 264 -17.39 -18.65 -15.56
CA GLU A 264 -18.10 -18.06 -14.42
C GLU A 264 -18.96 -19.11 -13.67
N PRO A 265 -18.70 -19.38 -12.38
CA PRO A 265 -19.64 -20.17 -11.57
C PRO A 265 -20.93 -19.36 -11.36
N PRO A 266 -22.11 -20.03 -11.25
CA PRO A 266 -23.38 -19.34 -11.16
C PRO A 266 -23.39 -18.34 -10.01
N THR A 267 -23.77 -17.09 -10.30
CA THR A 267 -23.90 -16.02 -9.32
C THR A 267 -24.82 -16.48 -8.19
N LYS A 268 -24.26 -16.83 -7.03
CA LYS A 268 -25.04 -16.94 -5.80
C LYS A 268 -25.53 -15.53 -5.46
N LYS A 269 -26.81 -15.26 -5.75
CA LYS A 269 -27.52 -14.09 -5.21
C LYS A 269 -27.23 -14.03 -3.71
N LEU A 270 -26.70 -12.91 -3.24
CA LEU A 270 -26.58 -12.65 -1.80
C LEU A 270 -27.96 -12.87 -1.18
N ARG A 271 -28.04 -13.73 -0.16
CA ARG A 271 -29.22 -13.76 0.70
C ARG A 271 -29.32 -12.38 1.33
N GLY A 272 -30.36 -11.62 0.96
CA GLY A 272 -30.66 -10.34 1.59
C GLY A 272 -30.66 -10.52 3.11
N ALA A 273 -29.96 -9.64 3.81
CA ALA A 273 -29.94 -9.61 5.25
C ALA A 273 -31.39 -9.63 5.79
N ARG A 274 -31.65 -10.43 6.82
CA ARG A 274 -32.86 -10.27 7.66
C ARG A 274 -32.91 -8.80 8.07
N SER A 275 -34.04 -8.12 7.87
CA SER A 275 -34.16 -6.71 8.23
C SER A 275 -33.94 -6.56 9.74
N SER A 276 -32.77 -6.10 10.14
CA SER A 276 -32.44 -5.77 11.53
C SER A 276 -33.00 -4.39 11.84
N VAL A 277 -34.33 -4.27 11.86
CA VAL A 277 -34.99 -3.05 12.33
C VAL A 277 -34.88 -3.04 13.86
N THR A 278 -34.43 -1.93 14.43
CA THR A 278 -34.31 -1.80 15.89
C THR A 278 -35.69 -1.75 16.55
N ASP A 279 -35.81 -2.22 17.80
CA ASP A 279 -37.09 -2.20 18.53
C ASP A 279 -37.66 -0.79 18.67
N VAL A 280 -36.81 0.23 18.76
CA VAL A 280 -37.24 1.64 18.80
C VAL A 280 -37.99 2.01 17.53
N THR A 281 -37.45 1.67 16.35
CA THR A 281 -38.10 1.94 15.06
C THR A 281 -39.31 1.04 14.81
N ARG A 282 -39.31 -0.18 15.37
CA ARG A 282 -40.40 -1.14 15.20
C ARG A 282 -41.66 -0.75 15.96
N TYR A 283 -41.51 -0.20 17.16
CA TYR A 283 -42.62 0.13 18.08
C TYR A 283 -42.89 1.63 18.22
N ASP A 284 -42.44 2.46 17.27
CA ASP A 284 -42.62 3.91 17.30
C ASP A 284 -43.99 4.40 16.81
N ASN A 285 -44.95 3.49 16.61
CA ASN A 285 -46.35 3.74 16.23
C ASN A 285 -46.56 4.74 15.08
N SER A 286 -45.55 4.96 14.23
CA SER A 286 -45.57 6.00 13.21
C SER A 286 -45.01 5.51 11.88
N ASN A 287 -45.69 5.84 10.78
CA ASN A 287 -45.23 5.61 9.41
C ASN A 287 -45.00 4.13 8.99
N HIS A 288 -45.72 3.18 9.59
CA HIS A 288 -45.73 1.77 9.18
C HIS A 288 -46.90 1.49 8.24
N TRP A 289 -46.75 1.80 6.95
CA TRP A 289 -47.81 1.62 5.96
C TRP A 289 -47.72 0.26 5.26
N PRO A 290 -48.85 -0.45 5.04
CA PRO A 290 -48.87 -1.67 4.26
C PRO A 290 -48.77 -1.36 2.76
N LEU A 291 -47.77 -1.92 2.10
CA LEU A 291 -47.54 -1.83 0.65
C LEU A 291 -47.80 -3.18 -0.01
N PHE A 292 -48.52 -3.18 -1.13
CA PHE A 292 -48.77 -4.38 -1.93
C PHE A 292 -47.67 -4.58 -2.96
N ILE A 293 -47.07 -5.78 -3.00
CA ILE A 293 -45.97 -6.11 -3.91
C ILE A 293 -46.36 -7.32 -4.75
N SER A 294 -46.51 -7.11 -6.06
CA SER A 294 -46.99 -8.11 -7.03
C SER A 294 -45.96 -9.17 -7.42
N ALA A 295 -44.69 -9.02 -7.06
CA ALA A 295 -43.62 -9.94 -7.44
C ALA A 295 -43.46 -11.11 -6.43
N LEU A 296 -43.90 -12.31 -6.82
CA LEU A 296 -43.84 -13.54 -6.00
C LEU A 296 -42.42 -13.97 -5.56
N ASN A 297 -41.37 -13.47 -6.21
CA ASN A 297 -39.99 -13.92 -6.03
C ASN A 297 -39.35 -13.51 -4.68
N ASN A 298 -40.06 -12.77 -3.82
CA ASN A 298 -39.58 -12.35 -2.50
C ASN A 298 -40.50 -12.75 -1.32
N THR A 299 -41.49 -13.63 -1.55
CA THR A 299 -42.42 -14.11 -0.51
C THR A 299 -41.77 -15.13 0.44
N GLN A 300 -40.86 -14.65 1.30
CA GLN A 300 -40.24 -15.47 2.35
C GLN A 300 -40.94 -15.31 3.70
N ARG A 301 -40.93 -16.38 4.52
CA ARG A 301 -41.36 -16.37 5.93
C ARG A 301 -40.57 -15.34 6.73
N LYS A 302 -41.24 -14.51 7.54
CA LYS A 302 -40.55 -13.47 8.34
C LYS A 302 -41.06 -13.22 9.76
N ASN A 303 -42.14 -13.88 10.20
CA ASN A 303 -42.50 -13.94 11.63
C ASN A 303 -42.31 -15.38 12.13
N ASP A 304 -41.77 -15.54 13.35
CA ASP A 304 -41.51 -16.86 13.96
C ASP A 304 -42.78 -17.72 14.05
N ASN A 305 -43.95 -17.07 14.15
CA ASN A 305 -45.24 -17.72 14.35
C ASN A 305 -46.10 -17.85 13.07
N CYS A 306 -45.60 -17.45 11.89
CA CYS A 306 -46.40 -17.51 10.66
C CYS A 306 -45.62 -18.05 9.45
N SER A 307 -46.17 -19.11 8.85
CA SER A 307 -45.62 -19.80 7.69
C SER A 307 -46.15 -19.34 6.34
N GLY A 308 -47.16 -18.46 6.33
CA GLY A 308 -47.88 -18.04 5.13
C GLY A 308 -47.07 -17.12 4.22
N LYS A 309 -47.31 -17.22 2.91
CA LYS A 309 -46.83 -16.24 1.93
C LYS A 309 -47.77 -15.04 1.92
N THR A 310 -47.23 -13.84 1.79
CA THR A 310 -47.99 -12.58 1.79
C THR A 310 -47.48 -11.65 0.71
N TYR A 311 -48.39 -10.88 0.11
CA TYR A 311 -48.10 -9.81 -0.84
C TYR A 311 -47.89 -8.45 -0.15
N TRP A 312 -48.07 -8.39 1.17
CA TRP A 312 -48.00 -7.15 1.93
C TRP A 312 -46.64 -6.97 2.61
N GLN A 313 -46.09 -5.75 2.53
CA GLN A 313 -44.83 -5.35 3.14
C GLN A 313 -45.01 -4.03 3.92
N CYS A 314 -44.37 -3.90 5.08
CA CYS A 314 -44.28 -2.61 5.78
C CYS A 314 -43.29 -1.66 5.08
N SER A 315 -43.73 -0.45 4.76
CA SER A 315 -42.93 0.60 4.07
C SER A 315 -41.66 0.99 4.83
N LYS A 316 -41.70 0.95 6.16
CA LYS A 316 -40.63 1.44 7.05
C LYS A 316 -39.73 0.32 7.53
N CYS A 317 -40.32 -0.80 7.96
CA CYS A 317 -39.58 -1.96 8.45
C CYS A 317 -39.05 -2.88 7.33
N ASN A 318 -39.55 -2.74 6.11
CA ASN A 318 -39.20 -3.58 4.95
C ASN A 318 -39.46 -5.08 5.19
N VAL A 319 -40.35 -5.43 6.12
CA VAL A 319 -40.76 -6.81 6.47
C VAL A 319 -42.07 -7.19 5.78
N HIS A 320 -42.19 -8.45 5.36
CA HIS A 320 -43.40 -8.98 4.72
C HIS A 320 -44.27 -9.61 5.79
N LEU A 321 -45.51 -9.12 5.94
CA LEU A 321 -46.41 -9.50 7.02
C LEU A 321 -47.79 -9.83 6.44
N CYS A 322 -48.49 -10.80 7.03
CA CYS A 322 -49.86 -11.12 6.62
C CYS A 322 -50.81 -10.00 7.03
N LEU A 323 -51.67 -9.61 6.09
CA LEU A 323 -52.78 -8.69 6.29
C LEU A 323 -53.99 -9.26 5.56
N ASN A 324 -54.70 -10.18 6.21
CA ASN A 324 -55.92 -10.80 5.68
C ASN A 324 -56.92 -11.08 6.81
N SER A 325 -58.12 -11.54 6.47
CA SER A 325 -59.21 -11.80 7.43
C SER A 325 -58.90 -12.90 8.45
N SER A 326 -57.96 -13.81 8.15
CA SER A 326 -57.62 -14.94 9.03
C SER A 326 -56.37 -14.70 9.89
N LYS A 327 -55.46 -13.82 9.48
CA LYS A 327 -54.17 -13.54 10.14
C LYS A 327 -53.73 -12.09 9.90
N ASN A 328 -53.58 -11.34 10.98
CA ASN A 328 -53.06 -9.98 10.97
C ASN A 328 -51.67 -9.91 11.63
N CYS A 329 -50.66 -10.46 10.97
CA CYS A 329 -49.28 -10.40 11.45
C CYS A 329 -48.69 -8.97 11.35
N PHE A 330 -49.33 -8.09 10.58
CA PHE A 330 -48.91 -6.69 10.47
C PHE A 330 -49.07 -5.97 11.80
N ASP A 331 -50.22 -6.13 12.44
CA ASP A 331 -50.50 -5.56 13.76
C ASP A 331 -49.60 -6.19 14.83
N GLU A 332 -49.60 -7.52 14.92
CA GLU A 332 -48.79 -8.28 15.90
C GLU A 332 -47.29 -7.93 15.87
N TYR A 333 -46.75 -7.58 14.70
CA TYR A 333 -45.34 -7.22 14.58
C TYR A 333 -45.05 -5.82 15.13
N HIS A 334 -45.96 -4.85 14.96
CA HIS A 334 -45.71 -3.45 15.36
C HIS A 334 -46.31 -3.11 16.73
N THR A 335 -47.13 -3.97 17.32
CA THR A 335 -47.64 -3.82 18.68
C THR A 335 -46.74 -4.56 19.67
N ARG A 336 -46.33 -3.89 20.75
CA ARG A 336 -45.65 -4.53 21.88
C ARG A 336 -46.70 -5.20 22.76
N LYS A 337 -46.63 -6.52 22.91
CA LYS A 337 -47.44 -7.25 23.90
C LYS A 337 -46.88 -7.05 25.31
#